data_AF-A0A9Y2JLW4-F1
#
_entry.id   AF-A0A9Y2JLW4-F1
#
_cell.length_a   1.000
_cell.length_b   1.000
_cell.length_c   1.000
_cell.angle_alpha   90.00
_cell.angle_beta   90.00
_cell.angle_gamma   90.00
#
_symmetry.space_group_name_H-M   'P 1'
#
loop_
_entity.id
_entity.type
_entity.pdbx_description
1 polymer ?
#
loop_
_entity_poly.entity_id
_entity_poly.type
_entity_poly.pdbx_seq_one_letter_code
_entity_poly.pdbx_strand_id
1 'polypeptide(L)'
;MTGWLVAAVLLMAGGLGPALWLAARGDAVGRLAGLQLAGPVTVLTLLLLVQAYGPSSAVILPLTLTVLAFAGTLLFIRLLGTTE
;
A
#
# COMPACT_ATOMS: atom_id res chain seq x y z
N MET A 1 22.27 4.61 -5.91
CA MET A 1 22.05 5.31 -4.62
C MET A 1 20.89 6.30 -4.73
N THR A 2 20.95 7.33 -5.58
CA THR A 2 19.85 8.32 -5.71
C THR A 2 18.64 7.85 -6.51
N GLY A 3 18.82 6.98 -7.52
CA GLY A 3 17.70 6.50 -8.36
C GLY A 3 16.60 5.77 -7.59
N TRP A 4 16.97 4.96 -6.59
CA TRP A 4 16.01 4.26 -5.72
C TRP A 4 15.20 5.23 -4.86
N LEU A 5 15.81 6.33 -4.40
CA LEU A 5 15.13 7.37 -3.64
C LEU A 5 14.14 8.17 -4.50
N VAL A 6 14.53 8.50 -5.73
CA VAL A 6 13.63 9.17 -6.68
C VAL A 6 12.44 8.26 -7.01
N ALA A 7 12.66 6.97 -7.20
CA ALA A 7 11.59 6.00 -7.40
C ALA A 7 10.64 5.89 -6.18
N ALA A 8 11.19 5.92 -4.96
CA ALA A 8 10.39 5.90 -3.73
C ALA A 8 9.53 7.17 -3.58
N VAL A 9 10.08 8.35 -3.88
CA VAL A 9 9.35 9.62 -3.86
C VAL A 9 8.25 9.63 -4.93
N LEU A 10 8.53 9.13 -6.14
CA LEU A 10 7.53 9.01 -7.20
C LEU A 10 6.39 8.07 -6.80
N LEU A 11 6.68 6.95 -6.14
CA LEU A 11 5.66 6.03 -5.63
C LEU A 11 4.85 6.63 -4.48
N MET A 12 5.47 7.39 -3.58
CA MET A 12 4.72 8.11 -2.54
C MET A 12 3.80 9.19 -3.14
N ALA A 13 4.34 10.05 -4.00
CA ALA A 13 3.60 11.18 -4.54
C ALA A 13 2.54 10.73 -5.56
N GLY A 14 2.90 9.80 -6.45
CA GLY A 14 2.06 9.35 -7.55
C GLY A 14 1.16 8.16 -7.23
N GLY A 15 1.52 7.31 -6.26
CA GLY A 15 0.73 6.14 -5.88
C GLY A 15 -0.05 6.34 -4.59
N LEU A 16 0.62 6.74 -3.50
CA LEU A 16 0.00 6.87 -2.18
C LEU A 16 -0.93 8.09 -2.08
N GLY A 17 -0.55 9.22 -2.67
CA GLY A 17 -1.38 10.43 -2.71
C GLY A 17 -2.79 10.19 -3.28
N PRO A 18 -2.93 9.71 -4.53
CA PRO A 18 -4.24 9.44 -5.11
C PRO A 18 -4.96 8.25 -4.45
N ALA A 19 -4.23 7.22 -3.99
CA ALA A 19 -4.85 6.08 -3.29
C ALA A 19 -5.48 6.50 -1.95
N LEU A 20 -4.80 7.35 -1.16
CA LEU A 20 -5.33 7.92 0.08
C LEU A 20 -6.50 8.87 -0.20
N TRP A 21 -6.43 9.63 -1.29
CA TRP A 21 -7.52 10.50 -1.69
C TRP A 21 -8.79 9.72 -2.06
N LEU A 22 -8.67 8.64 -2.84
CA LEU A 22 -9.78 7.72 -3.15
C LEU A 22 -10.29 6.98 -1.90
N ALA A 23 -9.39 6.57 -1.00
CA ALA A 23 -9.76 5.89 0.23
C ALA A 23 -10.57 6.79 1.19
N ALA A 24 -10.29 8.10 1.17
CA ALA A 24 -10.95 9.10 2.00
C ALA A 24 -12.22 9.71 1.37
N ARG A 25 -12.30 9.77 0.03
CA ARG A 25 -13.44 10.35 -0.70
C ARG A 25 -14.01 9.35 -1.71
N GLY A 26 -15.25 8.90 -1.48
CA GLY A 26 -16.00 8.11 -2.45
C GLY A 26 -17.03 7.19 -1.80
N ASP A 27 -17.78 6.52 -2.68
CA ASP A 27 -18.70 5.44 -2.33
C ASP A 27 -17.95 4.23 -1.75
N ALA A 28 -18.65 3.28 -1.12
CA ALA A 28 -18.01 2.15 -0.42
C ALA A 28 -17.02 1.35 -1.30
N VAL A 29 -17.36 1.18 -2.58
CA VAL A 29 -16.51 0.55 -3.59
C VAL A 29 -15.26 1.39 -3.92
N GLY A 30 -15.41 2.72 -4.00
CA GLY A 30 -14.29 3.64 -4.25
C GLY A 30 -13.27 3.65 -3.10
N ARG A 31 -13.76 3.58 -1.86
CA ARG A 31 -12.90 3.49 -0.67
C ARG A 31 -12.11 2.18 -0.64
N LEU A 32 -12.73 1.08 -1.08
CA LEU A 32 -12.09 -0.23 -1.19
C LEU A 32 -11.03 -0.25 -2.29
N ALA A 33 -11.32 0.33 -3.45
CA ALA A 33 -10.33 0.49 -4.52
C ALA A 33 -9.13 1.34 -4.07
N GLY A 34 -9.36 2.43 -3.33
CA GLY A 34 -8.30 3.23 -2.72
C GLY A 34 -7.43 2.42 -1.75
N LEU A 35 -8.05 1.62 -0.88
CA LEU A 35 -7.34 0.73 0.06
C LEU A 35 -6.57 -0.40 -0.65
N GLN A 36 -7.14 -0.98 -1.71
CA GLN A 36 -6.45 -1.98 -2.54
C GLN A 36 -5.19 -1.43 -3.19
N LEU A 37 -5.22 -0.18 -3.64
CA LEU A 37 -4.06 0.45 -4.26
C LEU A 37 -3.04 0.91 -3.22
N ALA A 38 -3.49 1.39 -2.05
CA ALA A 38 -2.59 1.87 -1.00
C ALA A 38 -1.67 0.78 -0.44
N GLY A 39 -2.16 -0.46 -0.29
CA GLY A 39 -1.38 -1.58 0.26
C GLY A 39 -0.12 -1.91 -0.54
N PRO A 40 -0.24 -2.34 -1.81
CA PRO A 40 0.89 -2.68 -2.68
C PRO A 40 1.85 -1.50 -2.88
N VAL A 41 1.33 -0.27 -3.04
CA VAL A 41 2.18 0.92 -3.20
C VAL A 41 3.04 1.16 -1.95
N THR A 42 2.47 0.96 -0.75
CA THR A 42 3.21 1.08 0.51
C THR A 42 4.30 0.01 0.61
N VAL A 43 3.99 -1.24 0.24
CA VAL A 43 4.96 -2.36 0.21
C VAL A 43 6.10 -2.07 -0.75
N LEU A 44 5.80 -1.61 -1.98
CA LEU A 44 6.81 -1.26 -2.97
C LEU A 44 7.68 -0.09 -2.47
N THR A 45 7.08 0.94 -1.89
CA THR A 45 7.82 2.08 -1.32
C THR A 45 8.79 1.62 -0.23
N LEU A 46 8.36 0.74 0.68
CA LEU A 46 9.22 0.19 1.73
C LEU A 46 10.34 -0.68 1.17
N LEU A 47 10.08 -1.50 0.15
CA LEU A 47 11.13 -2.26 -0.53
C LEU A 47 12.20 -1.36 -1.13
N LEU A 48 11.82 -0.26 -1.81
CA LEU A 48 12.78 0.70 -2.35
C LEU A 48 13.60 1.39 -1.25
N LEU A 49 12.98 1.69 -0.10
CA LEU A 49 13.69 2.24 1.07
C LEU A 49 14.68 1.24 1.67
N VAL A 50 14.30 -0.04 1.77
CA VAL A 50 15.21 -1.10 2.23
C VAL A 50 16.39 -1.23 1.28
N GLN A 51 16.16 -1.21 -0.04
CA GLN A 51 17.24 -1.24 -1.03
C GLN A 51 18.13 0.01 -1.00
N ALA A 52 17.62 1.16 -0.57
CA ALA A 52 18.35 2.41 -0.50
C ALA A 52 19.17 2.59 0.79
N TYR A 53 18.67 2.10 1.93
CA TYR A 53 19.23 2.42 3.25
C TYR A 53 19.38 1.21 4.20
N GLY A 54 18.64 0.14 3.98
CA GLY A 54 18.41 -0.89 4.99
C GLY A 54 19.36 -2.08 4.92
N PRO A 55 19.76 -2.67 6.06
CA PRO A 55 20.30 -4.02 6.08
C PRO A 55 19.25 -5.02 5.53
N SER A 56 19.70 -6.17 5.01
CA SER A 56 18.82 -7.18 4.40
C SER A 56 17.70 -7.66 5.33
N SER A 57 17.87 -7.55 6.65
CA SER A 57 16.84 -7.87 7.65
C SER A 57 15.61 -6.95 7.60
N ALA A 58 15.72 -5.74 7.03
CA ALA A 58 14.62 -4.79 6.98
C ALA A 58 13.49 -5.19 5.99
N VAL A 59 13.71 -6.23 5.16
CA VAL A 59 12.70 -6.80 4.25
C VAL A 59 11.52 -7.46 4.99
N ILE A 60 11.68 -7.78 6.28
CA ILE A 60 10.60 -8.31 7.12
C ILE A 60 9.40 -7.36 7.22
N LEU A 61 9.62 -6.04 7.20
CA LEU A 61 8.55 -5.04 7.26
C LEU A 61 7.64 -5.08 6.01
N PRO A 62 8.15 -4.96 4.76
CA PRO A 62 7.31 -5.07 3.58
C PRO A 62 6.67 -6.46 3.43
N LEU A 63 7.35 -7.53 3.85
CA LEU A 63 6.78 -8.88 3.84
C LEU A 63 5.55 -9.00 4.75
N THR A 64 5.67 -8.57 6.00
CA THR A 64 4.55 -8.63 6.96
C THR A 64 3.38 -7.76 6.53
N LEU A 65 3.65 -6.56 6.02
CA LEU A 65 2.61 -5.68 5.48
C LEU A 65 1.89 -6.26 4.25
N THR A 66 2.58 -7.02 3.40
CA THR A 66 1.93 -7.69 2.25
C THR A 66 0.87 -8.69 2.70
N VAL A 67 1.21 -9.51 3.70
CA VAL A 67 0.27 -10.49 4.27
C VAL A 67 -0.90 -9.78 4.94
N LEU A 68 -0.63 -8.71 5.69
CA LEU A 68 -1.66 -7.94 6.37
C LEU A 68 -2.60 -7.22 5.39
N ALA A 69 -2.07 -6.64 4.30
CA ALA A 69 -2.85 -5.99 3.26
C ALA A 69 -3.79 -6.99 2.57
N PHE A 70 -3.32 -8.21 2.29
CA PHE A 70 -4.15 -9.29 1.76
C PHE A 70 -5.26 -9.69 2.73
N ALA A 71 -4.95 -9.89 4.01
CA ALA A 71 -5.95 -10.20 5.03
C ALA A 71 -6.99 -9.07 5.20
N GLY A 72 -6.56 -7.81 5.20
CA GLY A 72 -7.45 -6.64 5.29
C GLY A 72 -8.40 -6.53 4.10
N THR A 73 -7.94 -6.90 2.90
CA THR A 73 -8.77 -6.99 1.69
C THR A 73 -9.92 -7.97 1.86
N LEU A 74 -9.62 -9.19 2.33
CA LEU A 74 -10.62 -10.23 2.54
C LEU A 74 -11.64 -9.84 3.62
N LEU A 75 -11.18 -9.19 4.69
CA LEU A 75 -12.07 -8.66 5.72
C LEU A 75 -13.03 -7.62 5.16
N PHE A 76 -12.54 -6.70 4.32
CA PHE A 76 -13.36 -5.64 3.73
C PHE A 76 -14.40 -6.22 2.76
N ILE A 77 -14.01 -7.17 1.91
CA ILE A 77 -14.93 -7.90 1.02
C ILE A 77 -16.00 -8.61 1.86
N ARG A 78 -15.61 -9.25 2.96
CA ARG A 78 -16.54 -9.94 3.83
C ARG A 78 -17.55 -9.00 4.48
N LEU A 79 -17.10 -7.84 4.98
CA LEU A 79 -18.00 -6.86 5.61
C LEU A 79 -19.00 -6.27 4.61
N LEU A 80 -18.59 -6.05 3.36
CA LEU A 80 -19.52 -5.60 2.31
C LEU A 80 -20.50 -6.68 1.88
N GLY A 81 -20.05 -7.93 1.76
CA GLY A 81 -20.94 -9.05 1.43
C GLY A 81 -21.96 -9.40 2.52
N THR A 82 -21.82 -8.85 3.73
CA THR A 82 -22.82 -9.00 4.82
C THR A 82 -23.83 -7.87 4.90
N THR A 83 -23.66 -6.81 4.13
CA THR A 83 -24.57 -5.65 4.09
C THR A 83 -25.60 -5.71 2.96
N GLU A 84 -25.54 -6.73 2.09
CA GLU A 84 -26.59 -7.11 1.15
C GLU A 84 -27.43 -8.27 1.70
#